data_AF-A0A2N1MVP2-F1
#
_entry.id   AF-A0A2N1MVP2-F1
#
_cell.length_a   1.000
_cell.length_b   1.000
_cell.length_c   1.000
_cell.angle_alpha   90.00
_cell.angle_beta   90.00
_cell.angle_gamma   90.00
#
_symmetry.space_group_name_H-M   'P 1'
#
loop_
_entity.id
_entity.type
_entity.pdbx_description
1 polymer ?
#
loop_
_entity_poly.entity_id
_entity_poly.type
_entity_poly.pdbx_seq_one_letter_code
_entity_poly.pdbx_strand_id
1 'polypeptide(L)'
;MEGSSSQNGSSTNTAPGNLENNNSLSYKTILYENMFNNRILLKLGEDGFITPDEKAKELIKELSEIKYLYALKVLFENLQNEFSSQVLANSLEALVDTPFNHYSKESVARLELHLRALVTVLERICFLPIVLSKELRDKVYNSLAKFAEIHRKTTQVIEIGLDNNFRRNFNQFNQQNTLHSLRDDETWFQEIIRRVRDLLKTALNITPGILTMAGINLPNDCSILSMLTQIRQSLSFKYPVASYYVDWRIMLIIQNNLFIWSESSEKIISKKFSELVLMEYIWSFLEREWGNSADKFILDSQTKFDEVSNKVVKTLINAGGILNHLSGNKPIALPHTLWFGILDLAQNLIQRSSRIATYGLCYYLAIESLNKAPSSFIQFKSTELLLHLYNIDSEMFSMIEIDFDQYTQKLSENNLEDSLEKFRNLLTFVKEKYHEDLKILIILEKEKREKEKV
;
A
#
# COMPACT_ATOMS: atom_id res chain seq x y z
N MET A 1 72.90 2.86 -24.39
CA MET A 1 71.59 3.31 -23.92
C MET A 1 71.18 2.35 -22.82
N GLU A 2 71.05 2.89 -21.60
CA GLU A 2 70.17 2.53 -20.46
C GLU A 2 69.79 1.03 -20.30
N GLY A 3 69.91 0.37 -19.15
CA GLY A 3 69.99 0.78 -17.76
C GLY A 3 69.19 -0.23 -16.90
N SER A 4 69.84 -0.81 -15.88
CA SER A 4 69.31 -1.30 -14.57
C SER A 4 67.85 -1.81 -14.46
N SER A 5 67.57 -3.08 -14.14
CA SER A 5 67.64 -3.81 -12.85
C SER A 5 66.30 -3.92 -12.07
N SER A 6 66.07 -5.16 -11.59
CA SER A 6 65.35 -5.59 -10.36
C SER A 6 63.81 -5.53 -10.22
N GLN A 7 63.22 -6.74 -10.13
CA GLN A 7 62.19 -7.26 -9.19
C GLN A 7 61.19 -6.29 -8.51
N ASN A 8 59.88 -6.52 -8.69
CA ASN A 8 59.00 -7.14 -7.67
C ASN A 8 57.55 -7.31 -8.17
N GLY A 9 56.83 -8.26 -7.56
CA GLY A 9 55.59 -8.84 -8.05
C GLY A 9 54.34 -7.94 -8.06
N SER A 10 53.32 -8.41 -8.77
CA SER A 10 51.96 -7.88 -8.68
C SER A 10 50.96 -9.04 -8.77
N SER A 11 50.02 -8.99 -7.82
CA SER A 11 48.89 -9.88 -7.58
C SER A 11 48.03 -10.10 -8.82
N THR A 12 47.75 -11.37 -9.15
CA THR A 12 46.63 -11.73 -10.02
C THR A 12 45.32 -11.50 -9.26
N ASN A 13 44.73 -10.31 -9.42
CA ASN A 13 43.35 -10.05 -9.08
C ASN A 13 42.45 -10.84 -10.04
N THR A 14 41.98 -12.01 -9.61
CA THR A 14 40.79 -12.64 -10.17
C THR A 14 39.60 -11.73 -9.91
N ALA A 15 39.09 -11.12 -10.98
CA ALA A 15 37.80 -10.45 -10.99
C ALA A 15 36.72 -11.41 -10.48
N PRO A 16 35.79 -10.98 -9.59
CA PRO A 16 34.62 -11.79 -9.29
C PRO A 16 33.76 -11.81 -10.55
N GLY A 17 33.54 -13.03 -11.05
CA GLY A 17 32.82 -13.28 -12.29
C GLY A 17 31.42 -12.66 -12.28
N ASN A 18 31.05 -12.14 -13.44
CA ASN A 18 29.69 -11.76 -13.81
C ASN A 18 28.72 -12.89 -13.43
N LEU A 19 27.95 -12.69 -12.37
CA LEU A 19 26.79 -13.51 -12.09
C LEU A 19 25.70 -13.12 -13.10
N GLU A 20 25.28 -14.10 -13.88
CA GLU A 20 24.56 -13.96 -15.13
C GLU A 20 23.26 -13.14 -15.05
N ASN A 21 23.14 -12.22 -16.01
CA ASN A 21 22.01 -11.34 -16.30
C ASN A 21 20.77 -12.09 -16.86
N ASN A 22 20.70 -13.41 -16.68
CA ASN A 22 19.63 -14.27 -17.21
C ASN A 22 18.41 -14.36 -16.28
N ASN A 23 18.57 -13.95 -15.02
CA ASN A 23 17.47 -13.95 -14.05
C ASN A 23 16.55 -12.72 -14.19
N SER A 24 17.08 -11.55 -14.58
CA SER A 24 16.28 -10.30 -14.66
C SER A 24 15.19 -10.38 -15.73
N LEU A 25 15.47 -11.00 -16.88
CA LEU A 25 14.51 -11.20 -17.97
C LEU A 25 13.37 -12.16 -17.55
N SER A 26 13.70 -13.20 -16.78
CA SER A 26 12.69 -14.10 -16.19
C SER A 26 11.80 -13.35 -15.21
N TYR A 27 12.36 -12.49 -14.35
CA TYR A 27 11.58 -11.70 -13.39
C TYR A 27 10.68 -10.64 -14.05
N LYS A 28 11.15 -10.02 -15.14
CA LYS A 28 10.40 -9.06 -15.97
C LYS A 28 9.12 -9.67 -16.55
N THR A 29 9.14 -10.94 -16.97
CA THR A 29 7.95 -11.67 -17.44
C THR A 29 7.07 -12.14 -16.27
N ILE A 30 7.67 -12.59 -15.15
CA ILE A 30 6.96 -13.11 -13.97
C ILE A 30 6.10 -12.05 -13.26
N LEU A 31 6.58 -10.82 -13.08
CA LEU A 31 5.82 -9.74 -12.43
C LEU A 31 4.65 -9.24 -13.30
N TYR A 32 4.82 -9.29 -14.61
CA TYR A 32 3.88 -8.73 -15.59
C TYR A 32 2.70 -9.68 -15.89
N GLU A 33 2.96 -10.99 -15.94
CA GLU A 33 1.93 -12.00 -16.24
C GLU A 33 1.14 -12.50 -15.00
N ASN A 34 1.67 -12.40 -13.77
CA ASN A 34 1.15 -13.19 -12.62
C ASN A 34 0.24 -12.46 -11.61
N MET A 35 -0.06 -11.16 -11.72
CA MET A 35 -0.71 -10.48 -10.60
C MET A 35 -2.22 -10.72 -10.47
N PHE A 36 -2.92 -10.93 -11.59
CA PHE A 36 -4.33 -11.39 -11.61
C PHE A 36 -4.48 -12.84 -12.07
N ASN A 37 -3.43 -13.41 -12.70
CA ASN A 37 -3.35 -14.83 -13.01
C ASN A 37 -2.84 -15.61 -11.79
N ASN A 38 -3.51 -15.43 -10.66
CA ASN A 38 -3.23 -16.25 -9.50
C ASN A 38 -3.64 -17.69 -9.82
N ARG A 39 -2.66 -18.60 -9.84
CA ARG A 39 -2.90 -19.99 -10.23
C ARG A 39 -3.91 -20.70 -9.34
N ILE A 40 -3.99 -20.36 -8.06
CA ILE A 40 -5.01 -20.94 -7.17
C ILE A 40 -6.41 -20.49 -7.65
N LEU A 41 -6.58 -19.23 -8.05
CA LEU A 41 -7.85 -18.75 -8.62
C LEU A 41 -8.19 -19.41 -9.96
N LEU A 42 -7.18 -19.78 -10.76
CA LEU A 42 -7.37 -20.53 -12.01
C LEU A 42 -7.76 -21.99 -11.74
N LYS A 43 -7.01 -22.69 -10.87
CA LYS A 43 -7.32 -24.06 -10.42
C LYS A 43 -8.73 -24.17 -9.85
N LEU A 44 -9.13 -23.23 -8.99
CA LEU A 44 -10.50 -23.18 -8.47
C LEU A 44 -11.53 -23.06 -9.61
N GLY A 45 -11.21 -22.35 -10.69
CA GLY A 45 -12.06 -22.30 -11.89
C GLY A 45 -12.14 -23.65 -12.61
N GLU A 46 -11.02 -24.36 -12.75
CA GLU A 46 -10.96 -25.72 -13.33
C GLU A 46 -11.74 -26.74 -12.46
N ASP A 47 -11.69 -26.58 -11.14
CA ASP A 47 -12.39 -27.40 -10.16
C ASP A 47 -13.91 -27.09 -10.05
N GLY A 48 -14.42 -26.17 -10.88
CA GLY A 48 -15.84 -25.84 -10.99
C GLY A 48 -16.33 -24.66 -10.14
N PHE A 49 -15.44 -23.94 -9.44
CA PHE A 49 -15.77 -22.70 -8.73
C PHE A 49 -15.65 -21.50 -9.71
N ILE A 50 -16.75 -21.20 -10.39
CA ILE A 50 -16.75 -20.23 -11.50
C ILE A 50 -16.91 -18.80 -10.98
N THR A 51 -17.70 -18.61 -9.92
CA THR A 51 -18.01 -17.26 -9.40
C THR A 51 -16.95 -16.77 -8.40
N PRO A 52 -16.74 -15.44 -8.28
CA PRO A 52 -15.87 -14.88 -7.25
C PRO A 52 -16.29 -15.29 -5.82
N ASP A 53 -17.60 -15.36 -5.56
CA ASP A 53 -18.15 -15.78 -4.27
C ASP A 53 -17.78 -17.22 -3.90
N GLU A 54 -17.85 -18.14 -4.86
CA GLU A 54 -17.44 -19.54 -4.67
C GLU A 54 -15.94 -19.65 -4.37
N LYS A 55 -15.11 -18.93 -5.14
CA LYS A 55 -13.66 -18.91 -4.91
C LYS A 55 -13.31 -18.37 -3.53
N ALA A 56 -13.96 -17.28 -3.11
CA ALA A 56 -13.74 -16.70 -1.78
C ALA A 56 -14.10 -17.71 -0.67
N LYS A 57 -15.24 -18.40 -0.79
CA LYS A 57 -15.67 -19.43 0.18
C LYS A 57 -14.69 -20.59 0.31
N GLU A 58 -14.02 -20.96 -0.77
CA GLU A 58 -12.99 -22.01 -0.72
C GLU A 58 -11.71 -21.51 -0.05
N LEU A 59 -11.24 -20.33 -0.43
CA LEU A 59 -9.99 -19.75 0.08
C LEU A 59 -10.02 -19.45 1.58
N ILE A 60 -11.18 -19.06 2.13
CA ILE A 60 -11.30 -18.75 3.57
C ILE A 60 -11.12 -19.97 4.48
N LYS A 61 -11.16 -21.20 3.94
CA LYS A 61 -10.96 -22.43 4.71
C LYS A 61 -9.50 -22.62 5.15
N GLU A 62 -8.53 -22.09 4.41
CA GLU A 62 -7.09 -22.35 4.59
C GLU A 62 -6.25 -21.06 4.71
N LEU A 63 -6.78 -20.05 5.42
CA LEU A 63 -6.09 -18.75 5.65
C LEU A 63 -4.81 -18.85 6.50
N SER A 64 -4.53 -20.03 7.07
CA SER A 64 -3.27 -20.30 7.75
C SER A 64 -2.08 -20.34 6.78
N GLU A 65 -2.31 -20.67 5.51
CA GLU A 65 -1.25 -20.71 4.51
C GLU A 65 -1.19 -19.40 3.71
N ILE A 66 0.04 -18.92 3.53
CA ILE A 66 0.31 -17.63 2.89
C ILE A 66 -0.20 -17.56 1.44
N LYS A 67 -0.24 -18.70 0.75
CA LYS A 67 -0.66 -18.82 -0.65
C LYS A 67 -2.15 -18.56 -0.85
N TYR A 68 -3.02 -19.11 0.01
CA TYR A 68 -4.47 -18.88 -0.06
C TYR A 68 -4.83 -17.48 0.41
N LEU A 69 -4.12 -16.98 1.43
CA LEU A 69 -4.26 -15.60 1.88
C LEU A 69 -3.90 -14.60 0.77
N TYR A 70 -2.82 -14.86 0.02
CA TYR A 70 -2.43 -14.06 -1.14
C TYR A 70 -3.49 -14.14 -2.25
N ALA A 71 -3.97 -15.34 -2.58
CA ALA A 71 -5.01 -15.54 -3.57
C ALA A 71 -6.31 -14.82 -3.19
N LEU A 72 -6.71 -14.86 -1.91
CA LEU A 72 -7.88 -14.16 -1.40
C LEU A 72 -7.74 -12.65 -1.53
N LYS A 73 -6.57 -12.10 -1.16
CA LYS A 73 -6.26 -10.68 -1.33
C LYS A 73 -6.42 -10.27 -2.80
N VAL A 74 -5.75 -10.98 -3.72
CA VAL A 74 -5.82 -10.70 -5.17
C VAL A 74 -7.26 -10.79 -5.69
N LEU A 75 -8.03 -11.78 -5.22
CA LEU A 75 -9.43 -11.95 -5.60
C LEU A 75 -10.27 -10.72 -5.23
N PHE A 76 -10.07 -10.14 -4.04
CA PHE A 76 -10.77 -8.94 -3.61
C PHE A 76 -10.24 -7.63 -4.19
N GLU A 77 -8.95 -7.56 -4.55
CA GLU A 77 -8.35 -6.40 -5.22
C GLU A 77 -8.84 -6.21 -6.66
N ASN A 78 -9.32 -7.28 -7.30
CA ASN A 78 -9.94 -7.16 -8.61
C ASN A 78 -11.33 -6.51 -8.49
N LEU A 79 -11.41 -5.25 -8.88
CA LEU A 79 -12.63 -4.45 -8.79
C LEU A 79 -13.77 -4.92 -9.71
N GLN A 80 -13.46 -5.72 -10.73
CA GLN A 80 -14.44 -6.31 -11.64
C GLN A 80 -15.19 -7.50 -11.02
N ASN A 81 -14.63 -8.10 -9.96
CA ASN A 81 -15.34 -9.16 -9.26
C ASN A 81 -16.50 -8.54 -8.49
N GLU A 82 -17.69 -9.13 -8.55
CA GLU A 82 -18.81 -8.76 -7.68
C GLU A 82 -18.93 -9.80 -6.57
N PHE A 83 -19.11 -9.32 -5.33
CA PHE A 83 -19.28 -10.21 -4.17
C PHE A 83 -20.59 -9.93 -3.48
N SER A 84 -21.23 -10.98 -2.98
CA SER A 84 -22.38 -10.81 -2.10
C SER A 84 -21.96 -10.25 -0.74
N SER A 85 -22.87 -9.50 -0.11
CA SER A 85 -22.64 -8.96 1.23
C SER A 85 -22.31 -10.04 2.26
N GLN A 86 -22.92 -11.23 2.11
CA GLN A 86 -22.66 -12.36 2.99
C GLN A 86 -21.23 -12.89 2.83
N VAL A 87 -20.71 -12.99 1.61
CA VAL A 87 -19.33 -13.46 1.39
C VAL A 87 -18.30 -12.48 1.93
N LEU A 88 -18.53 -11.18 1.76
CA LEU A 88 -17.66 -10.15 2.34
C LEU A 88 -17.65 -10.20 3.87
N ALA A 89 -18.82 -10.33 4.50
CA ALA A 89 -18.94 -10.45 5.94
C ALA A 89 -18.26 -11.74 6.47
N ASN A 90 -18.51 -12.89 5.83
CA ASN A 90 -17.90 -14.16 6.20
C ASN A 90 -16.38 -14.14 6.03
N SER A 91 -15.89 -13.51 4.95
CA SER A 91 -14.45 -13.40 4.71
C SER A 91 -13.78 -12.51 5.74
N LEU A 92 -14.43 -11.41 6.12
CA LEU A 92 -13.96 -10.53 7.19
C LEU A 92 -13.91 -11.28 8.52
N GLU A 93 -14.95 -12.05 8.85
CA GLU A 93 -15.00 -12.87 10.07
C GLU A 93 -13.89 -13.94 10.07
N ALA A 94 -13.70 -14.68 8.97
CA ALA A 94 -12.66 -15.69 8.85
C ALA A 94 -11.24 -15.11 9.04
N LEU A 95 -10.97 -13.92 8.46
CA LEU A 95 -9.69 -13.23 8.65
C LEU A 95 -9.50 -12.81 10.11
N VAL A 96 -10.54 -12.35 10.78
CA VAL A 96 -10.49 -11.95 12.19
C VAL A 96 -10.23 -13.13 13.12
N ASP A 97 -10.79 -14.30 12.80
CA ASP A 97 -10.69 -15.52 13.63
C ASP A 97 -9.44 -16.38 13.32
N THR A 98 -8.66 -16.01 12.29
CA THR A 98 -7.47 -16.78 11.89
C THR A 98 -6.38 -16.76 12.98
N PRO A 99 -5.91 -17.93 13.46
CA PRO A 99 -4.91 -18.00 14.54
C PRO A 99 -3.47 -17.78 14.06
N PHE A 100 -2.66 -17.23 14.98
CA PHE A 100 -1.21 -17.02 14.83
C PHE A 100 -0.47 -17.72 15.98
N ASN A 101 -0.09 -18.97 15.78
CA ASN A 101 0.41 -19.86 16.84
C ASN A 101 1.94 -19.86 17.00
N HIS A 102 2.69 -19.22 16.09
CA HIS A 102 4.15 -19.26 16.08
C HIS A 102 4.75 -17.89 15.71
N TYR A 103 5.89 -17.55 16.28
CA TYR A 103 6.60 -16.27 16.08
C TYR A 103 7.90 -16.53 15.32
N SER A 104 7.95 -16.18 14.03
CA SER A 104 9.10 -16.34 13.13
C SER A 104 9.16 -15.18 12.13
N LYS A 105 10.26 -15.05 11.36
CA LYS A 105 10.33 -14.08 10.26
C LYS A 105 9.19 -14.30 9.23
N GLU A 106 8.87 -15.55 8.93
CA GLU A 106 7.74 -15.91 8.05
C GLU A 106 6.39 -15.46 8.63
N SER A 107 6.21 -15.54 9.96
CA SER A 107 4.96 -15.09 10.58
C SER A 107 4.78 -13.57 10.55
N VAL A 108 5.87 -12.79 10.40
CA VAL A 108 5.81 -11.35 10.11
C VAL A 108 5.24 -11.08 8.72
N ALA A 109 5.80 -11.72 7.69
CA ALA A 109 5.35 -11.55 6.32
C ALA A 109 3.88 -11.99 6.16
N ARG A 110 3.51 -13.13 6.77
CA ARG A 110 2.13 -13.59 6.82
C ARG A 110 1.21 -12.60 7.52
N LEU A 111 1.61 -12.05 8.69
CA LEU A 111 0.80 -11.06 9.41
C LEU A 111 0.59 -9.78 8.59
N GLU A 112 1.63 -9.29 7.91
CA GLU A 112 1.50 -8.13 7.03
C GLU A 112 0.51 -8.41 5.90
N LEU A 113 0.66 -9.54 5.21
CA LEU A 113 -0.25 -9.95 4.14
C LEU A 113 -1.69 -10.11 4.66
N HIS A 114 -1.85 -10.63 5.88
CA HIS A 114 -3.14 -10.80 6.55
C HIS A 114 -3.83 -9.47 6.82
N LEU A 115 -3.09 -8.50 7.34
CA LEU A 115 -3.58 -7.15 7.55
C LEU A 115 -3.93 -6.48 6.22
N ARG A 116 -3.13 -6.67 5.15
CA ARG A 116 -3.45 -6.17 3.81
C ARG A 116 -4.76 -6.78 3.30
N ALA A 117 -4.93 -8.10 3.39
CA ALA A 117 -6.17 -8.78 2.99
C ALA A 117 -7.39 -8.26 3.78
N LEU A 118 -7.24 -8.05 5.09
CA LEU A 118 -8.30 -7.48 5.93
C LEU A 118 -8.64 -6.03 5.55
N VAL A 119 -7.63 -5.19 5.23
CA VAL A 119 -7.88 -3.85 4.65
C VAL A 119 -8.65 -3.99 3.35
N THR A 120 -8.21 -4.83 2.41
CA THR A 120 -8.87 -5.00 1.11
C THR A 120 -10.34 -5.37 1.26
N VAL A 121 -10.68 -6.33 2.12
CA VAL A 121 -12.09 -6.72 2.37
C VAL A 121 -12.89 -5.56 2.97
N LEU A 122 -12.32 -4.82 3.93
CA LEU A 122 -12.98 -3.65 4.51
C LEU A 122 -13.22 -2.54 3.48
N GLU A 123 -12.24 -2.24 2.62
CA GLU A 123 -12.39 -1.26 1.55
C GLU A 123 -13.49 -1.68 0.58
N ARG A 124 -13.58 -2.97 0.22
CA ARG A 124 -14.67 -3.51 -0.61
C ARG A 124 -16.04 -3.34 0.03
N ILE A 125 -16.14 -3.52 1.34
CA ILE A 125 -17.37 -3.26 2.11
C ILE A 125 -17.74 -1.77 2.05
N CYS A 126 -16.77 -0.85 2.20
CA CYS A 126 -17.02 0.60 2.15
C CYS A 126 -17.60 1.10 0.81
N PHE A 127 -17.32 0.42 -0.30
CA PHE A 127 -17.86 0.77 -1.62
C PHE A 127 -19.25 0.18 -1.90
N LEU A 128 -19.79 -0.62 -0.98
CA LEU A 128 -21.09 -1.25 -1.09
C LEU A 128 -22.03 -0.76 0.03
N PRO A 129 -23.35 -0.77 -0.18
CA PRO A 129 -24.31 -0.39 0.86
C PRO A 129 -24.51 -1.55 1.86
N ILE A 130 -23.45 -1.92 2.58
CA ILE A 130 -23.42 -3.04 3.53
C ILE A 130 -23.34 -2.50 4.96
N VAL A 131 -24.33 -2.85 5.79
CA VAL A 131 -24.29 -2.55 7.22
C VAL A 131 -23.72 -3.74 7.98
N LEU A 132 -22.50 -3.59 8.50
CA LEU A 132 -21.90 -4.61 9.37
C LEU A 132 -22.64 -4.68 10.71
N SER A 133 -22.80 -5.89 11.27
CA SER A 133 -23.37 -6.04 12.60
C SER A 133 -22.45 -5.43 13.66
N LYS A 134 -23.02 -4.97 14.78
CA LYS A 134 -22.22 -4.45 15.90
C LYS A 134 -21.21 -5.49 16.39
N GLU A 135 -21.64 -6.74 16.50
CA GLU A 135 -20.81 -7.86 16.94
C GLU A 135 -19.60 -8.06 16.03
N LEU A 136 -19.79 -8.10 14.70
CA LEU A 136 -18.68 -8.27 13.77
C LEU A 136 -17.72 -7.08 13.81
N ARG A 137 -18.22 -5.85 13.90
CA ARG A 137 -17.35 -4.66 14.08
C ARG A 137 -16.51 -4.80 15.35
N ASP A 138 -17.13 -5.13 16.48
CA ASP A 138 -16.43 -5.29 17.76
C ASP A 138 -15.39 -6.42 17.70
N LYS A 139 -15.68 -7.54 17.01
CA LYS A 139 -14.71 -8.61 16.74
C LYS A 139 -13.51 -8.09 15.92
N VAL A 140 -13.76 -7.35 14.84
CA VAL A 140 -12.68 -6.78 14.01
C VAL A 140 -11.81 -5.87 14.85
N TYR A 141 -12.39 -4.97 15.65
CA TYR A 141 -11.66 -4.11 16.58
C TYR A 141 -10.77 -4.88 17.55
N ASN A 142 -11.33 -5.90 18.20
CA ASN A 142 -10.59 -6.72 19.16
C ASN A 142 -9.44 -7.49 18.49
N SER A 143 -9.58 -7.87 17.22
CA SER A 143 -8.48 -8.52 16.49
C SER A 143 -7.33 -7.57 16.16
N LEU A 144 -7.58 -6.28 15.93
CA LEU A 144 -6.49 -5.30 15.73
C LEU A 144 -5.54 -5.24 16.94
N ALA A 145 -6.08 -5.28 18.15
CA ALA A 145 -5.28 -5.35 19.37
C ALA A 145 -4.43 -6.64 19.41
N LYS A 146 -5.03 -7.78 19.08
CA LYS A 146 -4.32 -9.07 18.99
C LYS A 146 -3.21 -9.03 17.94
N PHE A 147 -3.46 -8.49 16.75
CA PHE A 147 -2.46 -8.37 15.69
C PHE A 147 -1.32 -7.42 16.07
N ALA A 148 -1.61 -6.31 16.77
CA ALA A 148 -0.58 -5.43 17.31
C ALA A 148 0.28 -6.16 18.36
N GLU A 149 -0.32 -6.98 19.22
CA GLU A 149 0.40 -7.79 20.20
C GLU A 149 1.27 -8.87 19.54
N ILE A 150 0.72 -9.61 18.56
CA ILE A 150 1.46 -10.61 17.77
C ILE A 150 2.67 -9.94 17.12
N HIS A 151 2.45 -8.82 16.44
CA HIS A 151 3.51 -8.05 15.83
C HIS A 151 4.63 -7.71 16.82
N ARG A 152 4.27 -7.16 17.99
CA ARG A 152 5.21 -6.81 19.07
C ARG A 152 6.01 -8.03 19.53
N LYS A 153 5.34 -9.15 19.82
CA LYS A 153 5.99 -10.40 20.26
C LYS A 153 6.95 -10.92 19.19
N THR A 154 6.54 -10.91 17.92
CA THR A 154 7.44 -11.34 16.84
C THR A 154 8.64 -10.42 16.68
N THR A 155 8.49 -9.10 16.88
CA THR A 155 9.65 -8.17 16.85
C THR A 155 10.63 -8.52 17.96
N GLN A 156 10.13 -8.69 19.18
CA GLN A 156 10.95 -9.04 20.35
C GLN A 156 11.68 -10.38 20.21
N VAL A 157 11.09 -11.35 19.50
CA VAL A 157 11.73 -12.65 19.23
C VAL A 157 12.80 -12.54 18.13
N ILE A 158 12.66 -11.61 17.18
CA ILE A 158 13.60 -11.39 16.07
C ILE A 158 14.77 -10.46 16.48
N GLU A 159 14.69 -9.78 17.63
CA GLU A 159 15.67 -8.85 18.21
C GLU A 159 17.07 -9.45 18.58
N ILE A 160 17.55 -10.49 17.89
CA ILE A 160 18.99 -10.85 17.83
C ILE A 160 19.71 -10.17 16.65
N GLY A 161 19.02 -9.34 15.84
CA GLY A 161 19.74 -8.47 14.90
C GLY A 161 18.85 -7.56 14.07
N LEU A 162 18.50 -6.39 14.62
CA LEU A 162 18.36 -5.07 13.97
C LEU A 162 17.62 -4.14 14.93
N ASP A 163 18.18 -2.95 15.21
CA ASP A 163 17.61 -1.96 16.12
C ASP A 163 16.25 -1.38 15.63
N ASN A 164 15.17 -1.94 16.19
CA ASN A 164 14.06 -1.31 16.92
C ASN A 164 13.19 -0.15 16.38
N ASN A 165 13.36 0.45 15.19
CA ASN A 165 12.50 1.61 14.81
C ASN A 165 11.61 1.48 13.56
N PHE A 166 11.79 0.46 12.72
CA PHE A 166 11.23 0.51 11.36
C PHE A 166 9.86 -0.16 11.18
N ARG A 167 9.41 -0.90 12.20
CA ARG A 167 8.34 -1.89 12.04
C ARG A 167 6.99 -1.34 12.54
N ARG A 168 6.47 -0.27 11.95
CA ARG A 168 5.13 0.24 12.33
C ARG A 168 4.13 0.28 11.17
N ASN A 169 3.07 -0.50 11.37
CA ASN A 169 2.10 -0.94 10.37
C ASN A 169 1.12 0.18 9.98
N PHE A 170 1.37 0.84 8.83
CA PHE A 170 0.38 1.71 8.17
C PHE A 170 -1.02 1.07 8.06
N ASN A 171 -1.06 -0.23 7.77
CA ASN A 171 -2.31 -0.98 7.58
C ASN A 171 -3.21 -0.97 8.82
N GLN A 172 -2.64 -0.99 10.04
CA GLN A 172 -3.42 -0.97 11.29
C GLN A 172 -4.09 0.39 11.52
N PHE A 173 -3.48 1.49 11.05
CA PHE A 173 -4.02 2.84 11.19
C PHE A 173 -5.18 3.12 10.23
N ASN A 174 -5.07 2.68 8.97
CA ASN A 174 -6.17 2.79 8.02
C ASN A 174 -7.40 2.01 8.53
N GLN A 175 -7.19 0.79 9.07
CA GLN A 175 -8.26 -0.04 9.62
C GLN A 175 -9.02 0.64 10.77
N GLN A 176 -8.33 1.31 11.70
CA GLN A 176 -9.00 2.00 12.81
C GLN A 176 -9.94 3.12 12.34
N ASN A 177 -9.46 4.02 11.48
CA ASN A 177 -10.29 5.12 10.99
C ASN A 177 -11.43 4.62 10.09
N THR A 178 -11.17 3.58 9.29
CA THR A 178 -12.18 2.87 8.49
C THR A 178 -13.31 2.34 9.37
N LEU A 179 -12.97 1.50 10.35
CA LEU A 179 -13.95 0.90 11.24
C LEU A 179 -14.68 1.94 12.09
N HIS A 180 -14.03 3.06 12.42
CA HIS A 180 -14.64 4.13 13.20
C HIS A 180 -15.75 4.81 12.41
N SER A 181 -15.49 5.15 11.15
CA SER A 181 -16.50 5.73 10.27
C SER A 181 -17.61 4.75 9.89
N LEU A 182 -17.32 3.45 9.74
CA LEU A 182 -18.34 2.40 9.48
C LEU A 182 -19.31 2.17 10.65
N ARG A 183 -19.02 2.72 11.84
CA ARG A 183 -19.87 2.52 13.03
C ARG A 183 -21.11 3.41 13.03
N ASP A 184 -21.00 4.62 12.51
CA ASP A 184 -21.94 5.71 12.80
C ASP A 184 -22.19 6.67 11.61
N ASP A 185 -21.43 6.57 10.50
CA ASP A 185 -21.46 7.50 9.36
C ASP A 185 -21.69 6.79 8.00
N GLU A 186 -22.46 5.70 7.95
CA GLU A 186 -22.73 4.96 6.69
C GLU A 186 -23.36 5.84 5.60
N THR A 187 -24.30 6.72 5.98
CA THR A 187 -24.93 7.69 5.05
C THR A 187 -23.93 8.69 4.49
N TRP A 188 -22.89 9.03 5.26
CA TRP A 188 -21.81 9.90 4.81
C TRP A 188 -20.97 9.22 3.72
N PHE A 189 -20.66 7.93 3.88
CA PHE A 189 -19.90 7.16 2.89
C PHE A 189 -20.59 7.11 1.54
N GLN A 190 -21.88 6.77 1.54
CA GLN A 190 -22.65 6.74 0.31
C GLN A 190 -22.74 8.12 -0.33
N GLU A 191 -22.86 9.18 0.47
CA GLU A 191 -22.93 10.56 -0.02
C GLU A 191 -21.60 11.05 -0.60
N ILE A 192 -20.45 10.78 0.04
CA ILE A 192 -19.14 11.16 -0.52
C ILE A 192 -18.84 10.36 -1.79
N ILE A 193 -19.13 9.05 -1.82
CA ILE A 193 -18.96 8.20 -3.00
C ILE A 193 -19.76 8.77 -4.17
N ARG A 194 -21.03 9.10 -3.93
CA ARG A 194 -21.92 9.69 -4.93
C ARG A 194 -21.40 11.04 -5.43
N ARG A 195 -21.09 11.99 -4.52
CA ARG A 195 -20.62 13.34 -4.89
C ARG A 195 -19.31 13.32 -5.67
N VAL A 196 -18.33 12.53 -5.23
CA VAL A 196 -17.03 12.42 -5.93
C VAL A 196 -17.22 11.77 -7.29
N ARG A 197 -18.06 10.74 -7.40
CA ARG A 197 -18.39 10.09 -8.68
C ARG A 197 -19.05 11.07 -9.66
N ASP A 198 -20.04 11.84 -9.22
CA ASP A 198 -20.76 12.81 -10.06
C ASP A 198 -19.82 13.92 -10.54
N LEU A 199 -18.93 14.39 -9.67
CA LEU A 199 -17.87 15.35 -10.01
C LEU A 199 -16.93 14.79 -11.07
N LEU A 200 -16.45 13.56 -10.89
CA LEU A 200 -15.55 12.91 -11.85
C LEU A 200 -16.21 12.72 -13.22
N LYS A 201 -17.47 12.29 -13.27
CA LYS A 201 -18.21 12.17 -14.54
C LYS A 201 -18.27 13.51 -15.28
N THR A 202 -18.51 14.60 -14.55
CA THR A 202 -18.55 15.96 -15.08
C THR A 202 -17.16 16.39 -15.57
N ALA A 203 -16.13 16.26 -14.74
CA ALA A 203 -14.77 16.69 -15.05
C ALA A 203 -14.17 15.93 -16.25
N LEU A 204 -14.52 14.65 -16.40
CA LEU A 204 -14.03 13.78 -17.48
C LEU A 204 -14.94 13.78 -18.72
N ASN A 205 -16.00 14.60 -18.74
CA ASN A 205 -16.99 14.67 -19.82
C ASN A 205 -17.60 13.31 -20.21
N ILE A 206 -17.78 12.41 -19.24
CA ILE A 206 -18.33 11.06 -19.46
C ILE A 206 -19.84 11.12 -19.77
N THR A 207 -20.50 12.27 -19.58
CA THR A 207 -21.88 12.49 -20.04
C THR A 207 -22.12 13.96 -20.41
N PRO A 208 -22.58 14.28 -21.64
CA PRO A 208 -23.17 15.58 -21.93
C PRO A 208 -24.68 15.50 -21.62
N GLY A 209 -25.13 15.91 -20.42
CA GLY A 209 -26.60 15.95 -20.24
C GLY A 209 -27.24 16.16 -18.86
N ILE A 210 -26.52 16.24 -17.73
CA ILE A 210 -27.15 16.51 -16.43
C ILE A 210 -26.49 17.74 -15.80
N LEU A 211 -26.79 18.92 -16.36
CA LEU A 211 -26.26 20.19 -15.88
C LEU A 211 -27.06 20.80 -14.72
N THR A 212 -28.08 20.14 -14.19
CA THR A 212 -28.96 20.76 -13.20
C THR A 212 -29.65 19.74 -12.30
N MET A 213 -28.96 19.17 -11.31
CA MET A 213 -29.65 18.74 -10.08
C MET A 213 -28.75 18.80 -8.85
N ALA A 214 -29.26 19.51 -7.82
CA ALA A 214 -28.76 19.66 -6.46
C ALA A 214 -27.54 20.60 -6.24
N GLY A 215 -27.76 21.90 -6.47
CA GLY A 215 -27.27 22.96 -5.56
C GLY A 215 -25.79 23.34 -5.58
N ILE A 216 -24.97 22.81 -6.48
CA ILE A 216 -23.59 23.28 -6.68
C ILE A 216 -23.56 24.04 -8.01
N ASN A 217 -23.65 25.37 -7.95
CA ASN A 217 -23.36 26.22 -9.10
C ASN A 217 -21.90 25.98 -9.50
N LEU A 218 -21.67 25.36 -10.65
CA LEU A 218 -20.34 25.08 -11.17
C LEU A 218 -19.77 26.37 -11.78
N PRO A 219 -18.72 26.98 -11.20
CA PRO A 219 -18.03 28.09 -11.85
C PRO A 219 -17.27 27.55 -13.06
N ASN A 220 -17.39 28.19 -14.22
CA ASN A 220 -16.74 27.77 -15.47
C ASN A 220 -15.20 27.71 -15.41
N ASP A 221 -14.57 28.22 -14.34
CA ASP A 221 -13.10 28.28 -14.16
C ASP A 221 -12.60 27.44 -12.96
N CYS A 222 -13.38 26.46 -12.48
CA CYS A 222 -13.03 25.69 -11.29
C CYS A 222 -12.05 24.54 -11.62
N SER A 223 -10.82 24.58 -11.08
CA SER A 223 -9.94 23.42 -11.12
C SER A 223 -10.57 22.26 -10.34
N ILE A 224 -10.39 21.03 -10.79
CA ILE A 224 -10.91 19.82 -10.13
C ILE A 224 -10.55 19.79 -8.62
N LEU A 225 -9.35 20.26 -8.26
CA LEU A 225 -8.88 20.37 -6.89
C LEU A 225 -9.73 21.31 -6.02
N SER A 226 -10.19 22.43 -6.59
CA SER A 226 -11.08 23.36 -5.89
C SER A 226 -12.47 22.77 -5.66
N MET A 227 -12.99 21.99 -6.61
CA MET A 227 -14.24 21.25 -6.44
C MET A 227 -14.12 20.15 -5.37
N LEU A 228 -13.00 19.41 -5.33
CA LEU A 228 -12.72 18.45 -4.25
C LEU A 228 -12.63 19.13 -2.88
N THR A 229 -12.10 20.35 -2.84
CA THR A 229 -12.05 21.16 -1.61
C THR A 229 -13.46 21.56 -1.14
N GLN A 230 -14.36 21.90 -2.07
CA GLN A 230 -15.77 22.16 -1.74
C GLN A 230 -16.47 20.91 -1.21
N ILE A 231 -16.26 19.74 -1.85
CA ILE A 231 -16.78 18.46 -1.33
C ILE A 231 -16.28 18.25 0.10
N ARG A 232 -14.97 18.38 0.34
CA ARG A 232 -14.38 18.25 1.68
C ARG A 232 -15.03 19.16 2.72
N GLN A 233 -15.29 20.42 2.38
CA GLN A 233 -15.91 21.40 3.29
C GLN A 233 -17.39 21.11 3.56
N SER A 234 -18.08 20.51 2.60
CA SER A 234 -19.51 20.18 2.69
C SER A 234 -19.83 18.91 3.50
N LEU A 235 -18.79 18.18 3.91
CA LEU A 235 -18.90 16.90 4.59
C LEU A 235 -18.75 17.08 6.09
N SER A 236 -19.76 16.68 6.85
CA SER A 236 -19.73 16.64 8.32
C SER A 236 -19.70 15.20 8.82
N PHE A 237 -18.80 14.90 9.75
CA PHE A 237 -18.79 13.61 10.45
C PHE A 237 -19.51 13.77 11.78
N LYS A 238 -20.26 12.74 12.20
CA LYS A 238 -20.88 12.71 13.53
C LYS A 238 -19.82 12.71 14.63
N TYR A 239 -18.65 12.13 14.36
CA TYR A 239 -17.50 12.12 15.26
C TYR A 239 -16.23 12.64 14.58
N PRO A 240 -15.29 13.27 15.32
CA PRO A 240 -14.05 13.75 14.72
C PRO A 240 -13.25 12.60 14.09
N VAL A 241 -12.89 12.74 12.82
CA VAL A 241 -11.95 11.86 12.10
C VAL A 241 -10.60 12.54 11.89
N ALA A 242 -9.56 11.75 11.65
CA ALA A 242 -8.24 12.30 11.35
C ALA A 242 -8.31 13.19 10.08
N SER A 243 -7.56 14.29 10.06
CA SER A 243 -7.61 15.26 8.96
C SER A 243 -7.25 14.66 7.60
N TYR A 244 -6.33 13.67 7.58
CA TYR A 244 -5.92 12.97 6.37
C TYR A 244 -7.01 12.03 5.82
N TYR A 245 -7.94 11.59 6.66
CA TYR A 245 -8.83 10.48 6.34
C TYR A 245 -9.81 10.83 5.23
N VAL A 246 -10.31 12.07 5.23
CA VAL A 246 -11.22 12.56 4.17
C VAL A 246 -10.51 12.59 2.83
N ASP A 247 -9.30 13.13 2.81
CA ASP A 247 -8.49 13.22 1.60
C ASP A 247 -8.15 11.82 1.05
N TRP A 248 -7.75 10.90 1.94
CA TRP A 248 -7.52 9.50 1.60
C TRP A 248 -8.75 8.83 0.97
N ARG A 249 -9.94 9.03 1.56
CA ARG A 249 -11.19 8.50 1.02
C ARG A 249 -11.52 9.05 -0.36
N ILE A 250 -11.37 10.35 -0.55
CA ILE A 250 -11.55 10.97 -1.87
C ILE A 250 -10.63 10.31 -2.90
N MET A 251 -9.34 10.12 -2.58
CA MET A 251 -8.38 9.48 -3.48
C MET A 251 -8.77 8.04 -3.83
N LEU A 252 -9.17 7.23 -2.85
CA LEU A 252 -9.64 5.86 -3.08
C LEU A 252 -10.88 5.83 -3.97
N ILE A 253 -11.84 6.75 -3.74
CA ILE A 253 -13.04 6.83 -4.57
C ILE A 253 -12.69 7.21 -6.01
N ILE A 254 -11.77 8.16 -6.21
CA ILE A 254 -11.27 8.52 -7.54
C ILE A 254 -10.65 7.31 -8.22
N GLN A 255 -9.70 6.64 -7.57
CA GLN A 255 -9.03 5.46 -8.10
C GLN A 255 -10.04 4.37 -8.48
N ASN A 256 -10.97 4.04 -7.58
CA ASN A 256 -11.96 3.00 -7.79
C ASN A 256 -12.85 3.29 -9.02
N ASN A 257 -13.36 4.51 -9.16
CA ASN A 257 -14.18 4.86 -10.33
C ASN A 257 -13.37 4.83 -11.64
N LEU A 258 -12.14 5.36 -11.63
CA LEU A 258 -11.27 5.36 -12.82
C LEU A 258 -10.96 3.94 -13.30
N PHE A 259 -10.66 3.02 -12.38
CA PHE A 259 -10.42 1.62 -12.71
C PHE A 259 -11.68 0.92 -13.22
N ILE A 260 -12.83 1.09 -12.56
CA ILE A 260 -14.10 0.52 -13.03
C ILE A 260 -14.41 1.00 -14.46
N TRP A 261 -14.28 2.31 -14.73
CA TRP A 261 -14.59 2.88 -16.05
C TRP A 261 -13.59 2.51 -17.15
N SER A 262 -12.34 2.22 -16.80
CA SER A 262 -11.31 1.87 -17.78
C SER A 262 -11.19 0.38 -18.05
N GLU A 263 -11.62 -0.46 -17.11
CA GLU A 263 -11.51 -1.92 -17.19
C GLU A 263 -12.85 -2.61 -17.43
N SER A 264 -13.97 -1.89 -17.39
CA SER A 264 -15.27 -2.43 -17.78
C SER A 264 -15.27 -2.89 -19.24
N SER A 265 -16.17 -3.81 -19.56
CA SER A 265 -16.42 -4.26 -20.95
C SER A 265 -16.78 -3.10 -21.89
N GLU A 266 -17.48 -2.09 -21.36
CA GLU A 266 -17.89 -0.88 -22.08
C GLU A 266 -16.72 0.08 -22.37
N LYS A 267 -15.62 0.00 -21.60
CA LYS A 267 -14.43 0.87 -21.71
C LYS A 267 -14.79 2.36 -21.83
N ILE A 268 -15.58 2.84 -20.87
CA ILE A 268 -16.08 4.22 -20.78
C ILE A 268 -14.94 5.24 -20.96
N ILE A 269 -13.77 4.96 -20.38
CA ILE A 269 -12.54 5.70 -20.65
C ILE A 269 -11.40 4.76 -21.02
N SER A 270 -10.39 5.27 -21.75
CA SER A 270 -9.21 4.45 -22.03
C SER A 270 -8.37 4.26 -20.75
N LYS A 271 -7.75 3.08 -20.60
CA LYS A 271 -6.74 2.82 -19.55
C LYS A 271 -5.62 3.87 -19.54
N LYS A 272 -5.25 4.40 -20.72
CA LYS A 272 -4.27 5.50 -20.85
C LYS A 272 -4.68 6.72 -20.07
N PHE A 273 -5.90 7.15 -20.34
CA PHE A 273 -6.47 8.35 -19.78
C PHE A 273 -6.69 8.18 -18.28
N SER A 274 -7.19 7.01 -17.86
CA SER A 274 -7.33 6.65 -16.45
C SER A 274 -6.01 6.76 -15.67
N GLU A 275 -4.92 6.18 -16.18
CA GLU A 275 -3.61 6.24 -15.52
C GLU A 275 -3.08 7.68 -15.42
N LEU A 276 -3.26 8.48 -16.48
CA LEU A 276 -2.83 9.88 -16.51
C LEU A 276 -3.60 10.75 -15.50
N VAL A 277 -4.92 10.62 -15.48
CA VAL A 277 -5.78 11.35 -14.53
C VAL A 277 -5.46 10.95 -13.09
N LEU A 278 -5.30 9.65 -12.81
CA LEU A 278 -4.93 9.20 -11.46
C LEU A 278 -3.57 9.74 -11.02
N MET A 279 -2.60 9.81 -11.94
CA MET A 279 -1.29 10.38 -11.66
C MET A 279 -1.36 11.87 -11.32
N GLU A 280 -2.16 12.65 -12.05
CA GLU A 280 -2.38 14.06 -11.76
C GLU A 280 -2.93 14.28 -10.34
N TYR A 281 -3.90 13.46 -9.91
CA TYR A 281 -4.40 13.49 -8.55
C TYR A 281 -3.34 13.11 -7.52
N ILE A 282 -2.61 12.02 -7.74
CA ILE A 282 -1.51 11.57 -6.87
C ILE A 282 -0.53 12.72 -6.61
N TRP A 283 -0.06 13.39 -7.67
CA TRP A 283 0.85 14.53 -7.56
C TRP A 283 0.23 15.73 -6.86
N SER A 284 -1.01 16.09 -7.20
CA SER A 284 -1.71 17.24 -6.60
C SER A 284 -1.88 17.09 -5.08
N PHE A 285 -2.24 15.89 -4.61
CA PHE A 285 -2.37 15.62 -3.19
C PHE A 285 -1.01 15.57 -2.49
N LEU A 286 0.02 15.06 -3.16
CA LEU A 286 1.37 14.97 -2.60
C LEU A 286 2.02 16.35 -2.43
N GLU A 287 1.90 17.21 -3.44
CA GLU A 287 2.43 18.57 -3.40
C GLU A 287 1.87 19.37 -2.20
N ARG A 288 0.58 19.18 -1.89
CA ARG A 288 -0.05 19.77 -0.71
C ARG A 288 0.55 19.24 0.60
N GLU A 289 0.85 17.95 0.69
CA GLU A 289 1.51 17.37 1.87
C GLU A 289 2.94 17.90 2.02
N TRP A 290 3.65 18.13 0.90
CA TRP A 290 4.98 18.74 0.91
C TRP A 290 4.98 20.18 1.36
N GLY A 291 4.05 21.01 0.87
CA GLY A 291 3.91 22.40 1.28
C GLY A 291 3.73 22.57 2.79
N ASN A 292 3.04 21.62 3.43
CA ASN A 292 2.87 21.60 4.89
C ASN A 292 4.12 21.14 5.68
N SER A 293 5.10 20.53 5.01
CA SER A 293 6.32 19.99 5.60
C SER A 293 7.56 20.86 5.39
N ALA A 294 7.56 21.73 4.37
CA ALA A 294 8.68 22.61 4.04
C ALA A 294 9.05 23.58 5.18
N ASP A 295 8.11 23.89 6.09
CA ASP A 295 8.30 24.80 7.21
C ASP A 295 8.75 24.11 8.52
N LYS A 296 8.98 22.79 8.54
CA LYS A 296 9.44 22.04 9.73
C LYS A 296 10.71 21.26 9.46
N PHE A 297 11.74 21.50 10.26
CA PHE A 297 12.98 20.73 10.24
C PHE A 297 12.67 19.22 10.31
N ILE A 298 13.23 18.46 9.35
CA ILE A 298 13.11 17.00 9.20
C ILE A 298 13.35 16.26 10.54
N LEU A 299 14.24 16.79 11.39
CA LEU A 299 14.60 16.20 12.68
C LEU A 299 13.48 16.24 13.74
N ASP A 300 12.60 17.25 13.70
CA ASP A 300 11.44 17.37 14.60
C ASP A 300 10.26 16.49 14.17
N SER A 301 10.29 15.99 12.92
CA SER A 301 9.20 15.18 12.36
C SER A 301 9.31 13.70 12.73
N GLN A 302 10.54 13.15 12.80
CA GLN A 302 10.78 11.77 13.25
C GLN A 302 10.42 11.58 14.73
N THR A 303 10.85 12.50 15.61
CA THR A 303 10.53 12.43 17.05
C THR A 303 9.03 12.51 17.32
N LYS A 304 8.32 13.40 16.61
CA LYS A 304 6.85 13.48 16.65
C LYS A 304 6.18 12.20 16.16
N PHE A 305 6.70 11.62 15.08
CA PHE A 305 6.23 10.33 14.60
C PHE A 305 6.39 9.26 15.67
N ASP A 306 7.58 9.13 16.26
CA ASP A 306 7.89 8.10 17.26
C ASP A 306 7.02 8.26 18.52
N GLU A 307 6.81 9.49 19.00
CA GLU A 307 5.96 9.79 20.15
C GLU A 307 4.49 9.40 19.89
N VAL A 308 3.89 9.93 18.82
CA VAL A 308 2.50 9.64 18.45
C VAL A 308 2.32 8.15 18.27
N SER A 309 3.29 7.52 17.63
CA SER A 309 3.18 6.12 17.30
C SER A 309 3.40 5.20 18.51
N ASN A 310 4.23 5.59 19.47
CA ASN A 310 4.34 4.96 20.79
C ASN A 310 3.04 5.05 21.57
N LYS A 311 2.39 6.22 21.53
CA LYS A 311 1.07 6.41 22.13
C LYS A 311 0.03 5.47 21.52
N VAL A 312 0.02 5.32 20.20
CA VAL A 312 -0.93 4.42 19.51
C VAL A 312 -0.72 2.98 19.92
N VAL A 313 0.52 2.49 19.92
CA VAL A 313 0.81 1.09 20.32
C VAL A 313 0.35 0.83 21.75
N LYS A 314 0.59 1.77 22.67
CA LYS A 314 0.10 1.67 24.05
C LYS A 314 -1.43 1.63 24.11
N THR A 315 -2.12 2.47 23.33
CA THR A 315 -3.59 2.46 23.25
C THR A 315 -4.13 1.17 22.64
N LEU A 316 -3.47 0.63 21.60
CA LEU A 316 -3.87 -0.61 20.93
C LEU A 316 -3.76 -1.85 21.84
N ILE A 317 -2.71 -1.92 22.66
CA ILE A 317 -2.48 -3.07 23.54
C ILE A 317 -3.44 -3.05 24.74
N ASN A 318 -3.82 -1.86 25.21
CA ASN A 318 -4.78 -1.72 26.30
C ASN A 318 -6.21 -1.88 25.76
N ALA A 319 -6.67 -3.12 25.58
CA ALA A 319 -7.94 -3.50 24.95
C ALA A 319 -9.18 -2.73 25.46
N GLY A 320 -9.21 -2.29 26.73
CA GLY A 320 -10.29 -1.48 27.30
C GLY A 320 -10.23 0.03 27.00
N GLY A 321 -9.10 0.54 26.48
CA GLY A 321 -8.89 1.96 26.18
C GLY A 321 -9.37 2.38 24.79
N ILE A 322 -9.36 1.48 23.80
CA ILE A 322 -9.70 1.79 22.41
C ILE A 322 -11.15 2.29 22.30
N LEU A 323 -12.12 1.54 22.86
CA LEU A 323 -13.53 1.92 22.85
C LEU A 323 -13.80 3.22 23.61
N ASN A 324 -13.10 3.45 24.73
CA ASN A 324 -13.22 4.65 25.56
C ASN A 324 -12.56 5.90 24.93
N HIS A 325 -11.55 5.74 24.08
CA HIS A 325 -10.95 6.86 23.34
C HIS A 325 -11.80 7.30 22.15
N LEU A 326 -12.57 6.40 21.53
CA LEU A 326 -13.48 6.71 20.42
C LEU A 326 -14.72 7.49 20.88
N SER A 327 -15.11 7.39 22.16
CA SER A 327 -16.30 8.06 22.71
C SER A 327 -16.11 9.53 23.09
N GLY A 328 -14.98 10.19 22.74
CA GLY A 328 -14.85 11.63 23.02
C GLY A 328 -13.49 12.30 22.85
N ASN A 329 -12.42 11.59 22.44
CA ASN A 329 -11.09 12.20 22.27
C ASN A 329 -10.74 12.45 20.80
N LYS A 330 -9.91 13.46 20.53
CA LYS A 330 -9.40 13.78 19.19
C LYS A 330 -8.70 12.53 18.59
N PRO A 331 -9.03 12.13 17.35
CA PRO A 331 -8.47 10.94 16.70
C PRO A 331 -6.95 11.06 16.63
N ILE A 332 -6.27 9.99 17.04
CA ILE A 332 -4.80 9.94 16.99
C ILE A 332 -4.41 9.72 15.52
N ALA A 333 -3.79 10.73 14.91
CA ALA A 333 -3.33 10.69 13.53
C ALA A 333 -1.81 10.62 13.48
N LEU A 334 -1.26 9.59 12.85
CA LEU A 334 0.18 9.47 12.65
C LEU A 334 0.64 10.53 11.62
N PRO A 335 1.76 11.24 11.87
CA PRO A 335 2.29 12.19 10.90
C PRO A 335 2.54 11.53 9.54
N HIS A 336 2.27 12.27 8.46
CA HIS A 336 2.52 11.85 7.07
C HIS A 336 1.78 10.58 6.61
N THR A 337 0.69 10.20 7.30
CA THR A 337 -0.14 9.06 6.89
C THR A 337 -0.71 9.23 5.48
N LEU A 338 -1.16 10.43 5.10
CA LEU A 338 -1.68 10.66 3.74
C LEU A 338 -0.60 10.41 2.70
N TRP A 339 0.59 10.98 2.88
CA TRP A 339 1.73 10.80 2.00
C TRP A 339 2.09 9.32 1.82
N PHE A 340 2.16 8.54 2.90
CA PHE A 340 2.36 7.10 2.78
C PHE A 340 1.27 6.44 1.93
N GLY A 341 0.00 6.78 2.17
CA GLY A 341 -1.12 6.28 1.37
C GLY A 341 -1.00 6.65 -0.10
N ILE A 342 -0.57 7.88 -0.43
CA ILE A 342 -0.33 8.31 -1.81
C ILE A 342 0.73 7.43 -2.49
N LEU A 343 1.83 7.14 -1.80
CA LEU A 343 2.86 6.23 -2.31
C LEU A 343 2.36 4.79 -2.46
N ASP A 344 1.46 4.35 -1.59
CA ASP A 344 0.80 3.04 -1.70
C ASP A 344 -0.13 2.97 -2.92
N LEU A 345 -0.87 4.04 -3.21
CA LEU A 345 -1.67 4.15 -4.45
C LEU A 345 -0.79 4.15 -5.69
N ALA A 346 0.36 4.84 -5.64
CA ALA A 346 1.34 4.81 -6.73
C ALA A 346 1.88 3.39 -6.94
N GLN A 347 2.16 2.65 -5.86
CA GLN A 347 2.55 1.24 -5.96
C GLN A 347 1.48 0.39 -6.64
N ASN A 348 0.21 0.57 -6.25
CA ASN A 348 -0.91 -0.12 -6.88
C ASN A 348 -1.02 0.23 -8.38
N LEU A 349 -0.76 1.49 -8.76
CA LEU A 349 -0.76 1.91 -10.16
C LEU A 349 0.38 1.26 -10.96
N ILE A 350 1.59 1.18 -10.41
CA ILE A 350 2.73 0.47 -11.01
C ILE A 350 2.35 -0.99 -11.27
N GLN A 351 1.77 -1.63 -10.26
CA GLN A 351 1.35 -3.04 -10.31
C GLN A 351 0.32 -3.32 -11.40
N ARG A 352 -0.50 -2.32 -11.77
CA ARG A 352 -1.58 -2.47 -12.76
C ARG A 352 -1.23 -1.91 -14.14
N SER A 353 -0.15 -1.14 -14.28
CA SER A 353 0.27 -0.48 -15.52
C SER A 353 1.28 -1.30 -16.32
N SER A 354 1.40 -1.03 -17.62
CA SER A 354 2.47 -1.51 -18.54
C SER A 354 3.39 -0.43 -19.02
N ARG A 355 3.10 0.79 -18.60
CA ARG A 355 3.49 1.95 -19.36
C ARG A 355 4.74 2.50 -18.74
N ILE A 356 5.79 2.50 -19.55
CA ILE A 356 7.07 3.14 -19.26
C ILE A 356 6.87 4.57 -18.74
N ALA A 357 5.95 5.34 -19.32
CA ALA A 357 5.65 6.70 -18.85
C ALA A 357 5.07 6.73 -17.41
N THR A 358 4.15 5.83 -17.08
CA THR A 358 3.59 5.71 -15.73
C THR A 358 4.68 5.31 -14.73
N TYR A 359 5.55 4.38 -15.11
CA TYR A 359 6.69 3.97 -14.29
C TYR A 359 7.68 5.10 -14.06
N GLY A 360 8.01 5.87 -15.10
CA GLY A 360 8.86 7.06 -14.97
C GLY A 360 8.28 8.10 -14.02
N LEU A 361 6.97 8.39 -14.12
CA LEU A 361 6.30 9.33 -13.21
C LEU A 361 6.30 8.82 -11.76
N CYS A 362 6.06 7.53 -11.54
CA CYS A 362 6.16 6.92 -10.21
C CYS A 362 7.59 6.92 -9.66
N TYR A 363 8.59 6.71 -10.51
CA TYR A 363 9.99 6.82 -10.12
C TYR A 363 10.30 8.22 -9.58
N TYR A 364 9.93 9.27 -10.31
CA TYR A 364 10.14 10.65 -9.85
C TYR A 364 9.38 10.95 -8.55
N LEU A 365 8.13 10.46 -8.44
CA LEU A 365 7.33 10.58 -7.22
C LEU A 365 8.05 9.98 -6.00
N ALA A 366 8.67 8.82 -6.18
CA ALA A 366 9.38 8.09 -5.14
C ALA A 366 10.71 8.78 -4.75
N ILE A 367 11.51 9.20 -5.73
CA ILE A 367 12.77 9.91 -5.51
C ILE A 367 12.54 11.25 -4.81
N GLU A 368 11.61 12.06 -5.31
CA GLU A 368 11.26 13.32 -4.66
C GLU A 368 10.73 13.08 -3.24
N SER A 369 9.96 12.01 -3.06
CA SER A 369 9.46 11.66 -1.74
C SER A 369 10.56 11.23 -0.77
N LEU A 370 11.56 10.50 -1.25
CA LEU A 370 12.74 10.10 -0.47
C LEU A 370 13.58 11.34 -0.10
N ASN A 371 13.81 12.22 -1.07
CA ASN A 371 14.58 13.46 -0.89
C ASN A 371 13.96 14.44 0.10
N LYS A 372 12.63 14.45 0.20
CA LYS A 372 11.86 15.28 1.12
C LYS A 372 11.40 14.52 2.37
N ALA A 373 11.80 13.25 2.53
CA ALA A 373 11.22 12.36 3.53
C ALA A 373 11.34 12.94 4.95
N PRO A 374 10.21 13.17 5.64
CA PRO A 374 10.20 13.76 6.97
C PRO A 374 10.48 12.72 8.08
N SER A 375 10.45 11.43 7.73
CA SER A 375 10.66 10.33 8.66
C SER A 375 11.05 9.05 7.93
N SER A 376 11.62 8.11 8.70
CA SER A 376 11.88 6.72 8.29
C SER A 376 10.65 6.01 7.72
N PHE A 377 9.45 6.41 8.15
CA PHE A 377 8.19 5.89 7.64
C PHE A 377 7.98 6.19 6.15
N ILE A 378 8.31 7.41 5.72
CA ILE A 378 8.25 7.79 4.30
C ILE A 378 9.46 7.26 3.54
N GLN A 379 10.66 7.26 4.15
CA GLN A 379 11.86 6.64 3.55
C GLN A 379 11.60 5.17 3.20
N PHE A 380 10.98 4.43 4.11
CA PHE A 380 10.62 3.02 3.91
C PHE A 380 9.75 2.85 2.67
N LYS A 381 8.65 3.61 2.58
CA LYS A 381 7.69 3.44 1.50
C LYS A 381 8.23 3.90 0.14
N SER A 382 8.99 5.00 0.12
CA SER A 382 9.67 5.45 -1.10
C SER A 382 10.69 4.43 -1.58
N THR A 383 11.47 3.83 -0.66
CA THR A 383 12.44 2.78 -0.98
C THR A 383 11.75 1.52 -1.50
N GLU A 384 10.65 1.08 -0.86
CA GLU A 384 9.83 -0.05 -1.30
C GLU A 384 9.33 0.18 -2.74
N LEU A 385 8.81 1.37 -3.04
CA LEU A 385 8.32 1.75 -4.37
C LEU A 385 9.41 1.73 -5.44
N LEU A 386 10.60 2.26 -5.12
CA LEU A 386 11.77 2.25 -6.01
C LEU A 386 12.24 0.83 -6.31
N LEU A 387 12.35 -0.02 -5.28
CA LEU A 387 12.71 -1.42 -5.48
C LEU A 387 11.66 -2.16 -6.32
N HIS A 388 10.37 -1.86 -6.18
CA HIS A 388 9.36 -2.41 -7.10
C HIS A 388 9.64 -2.06 -8.56
N LEU A 389 10.00 -0.81 -8.87
CA LEU A 389 10.33 -0.38 -10.24
C LEU A 389 11.62 -1.03 -10.75
N TYR A 390 12.66 -1.07 -9.93
CA TYR A 390 13.92 -1.73 -10.24
C TYR A 390 13.71 -3.19 -10.64
N ASN A 391 12.83 -3.90 -9.94
CA ASN A 391 12.59 -5.31 -10.24
C ASN A 391 11.68 -5.56 -11.44
N ILE A 392 10.85 -4.57 -11.83
CA ILE A 392 10.09 -4.65 -13.09
C ILE A 392 11.05 -4.56 -14.27
N ASP A 393 12.01 -3.64 -14.23
CA ASP A 393 13.00 -3.46 -15.28
C ASP A 393 14.31 -2.89 -14.71
N SER A 394 15.23 -3.79 -14.34
CA SER A 394 16.49 -3.43 -13.68
C SER A 394 17.45 -2.69 -14.60
N GLU A 395 17.33 -2.88 -15.91
CA GLU A 395 18.13 -2.16 -16.90
C GLU A 395 17.65 -0.71 -16.99
N MET A 396 16.34 -0.52 -17.19
CA MET A 396 15.73 0.80 -17.29
C MET A 396 15.89 1.62 -16.01
N PHE A 397 15.73 1.00 -14.84
CA PHE A 397 15.79 1.66 -13.53
C PHE A 397 17.11 1.45 -12.79
N SER A 398 18.18 1.11 -13.51
CA SER A 398 19.53 0.92 -12.94
C SER A 398 20.05 2.13 -12.14
N MET A 399 19.57 3.34 -12.45
CA MET A 399 19.91 4.57 -11.73
C MET A 399 19.47 4.57 -10.26
N ILE A 400 18.49 3.76 -9.87
CA ILE A 400 17.97 3.72 -8.50
C ILE A 400 19.06 3.41 -7.46
N GLU A 401 20.01 2.53 -7.77
CA GLU A 401 21.13 2.26 -6.85
C GLU A 401 22.04 3.49 -6.70
N ILE A 402 22.27 4.22 -7.79
CA ILE A 402 23.03 5.49 -7.77
C ILE A 402 22.28 6.54 -6.95
N ASP A 403 20.95 6.62 -7.07
CA ASP A 403 20.14 7.57 -6.29
C ASP A 403 20.17 7.24 -4.80
N PHE A 404 20.19 5.95 -4.41
CA PHE A 404 20.37 5.54 -3.02
C PHE A 404 21.74 5.95 -2.49
N ASP A 405 22.80 5.80 -3.28
CA ASP A 405 24.14 6.25 -2.91
C ASP A 405 24.21 7.77 -2.75
N GLN A 406 23.60 8.52 -3.68
CA GLN A 406 23.52 9.99 -3.60
C GLN A 406 22.72 10.45 -2.37
N TYR A 407 21.60 9.80 -2.07
CA TYR A 407 20.81 10.10 -0.88
C TYR A 407 21.60 9.82 0.41
N THR A 408 22.32 8.69 0.45
CA THR A 408 23.23 8.31 1.53
C THR A 408 24.33 9.36 1.72
N GLN A 409 24.95 9.82 0.63
CA GLN A 409 25.94 10.90 0.68
C GLN A 409 25.34 12.20 1.23
N LYS A 410 24.15 12.59 0.76
CA LYS A 410 23.45 13.80 1.25
C LYS A 410 23.16 13.73 2.75
N LEU A 411 22.83 12.55 3.31
CA LEU A 411 22.66 12.39 4.75
C LEU A 411 23.98 12.58 5.52
N SER A 412 25.10 12.13 4.95
CA SER A 412 26.43 12.29 5.56
C SER A 412 26.91 13.75 5.59
N GLU A 413 26.67 14.52 4.53
CA GLU A 413 27.09 15.93 4.41
C GLU A 413 26.37 16.86 5.41
N ASN A 414 25.21 16.45 5.92
CA ASN A 414 24.40 17.23 6.87
C ASN A 414 24.73 16.94 8.35
N ASN A 415 25.84 16.26 8.66
CA ASN A 415 26.21 15.80 10.03
C ASN A 415 25.13 14.92 10.70
N LEU A 416 24.35 14.18 9.91
CA LEU A 416 23.29 13.29 10.40
C LEU A 416 23.77 11.82 10.43
N GLU A 417 24.89 11.56 11.11
CA GLU A 417 25.51 10.22 11.20
C GLU A 417 24.51 9.15 11.68
N ASP A 418 23.65 9.50 12.65
CA ASP A 418 22.59 8.63 13.16
C ASP A 418 21.49 8.38 12.10
N SER A 419 21.12 9.38 11.30
CA SER A 419 20.13 9.21 10.22
C SER A 419 20.68 8.40 9.06
N LEU A 420 21.98 8.52 8.77
CA LEU A 420 22.67 7.74 7.75
C LEU A 420 22.63 6.24 8.10
N GLU A 421 23.03 5.90 9.32
CA GLU A 421 23.03 4.52 9.79
C GLU A 421 21.61 3.95 9.83
N LYS A 422 20.64 4.74 10.30
CA LYS A 422 19.21 4.38 10.24
C LYS A 422 18.75 4.09 8.81
N PHE A 423 19.12 4.93 7.84
CA PHE A 423 18.72 4.72 6.46
C PHE A 423 19.38 3.48 5.83
N ARG A 424 20.65 3.20 6.11
CA ARG A 424 21.34 1.98 5.64
C ARG A 424 20.68 0.71 6.18
N ASN A 425 20.35 0.71 7.47
CA ASN A 425 19.62 -0.39 8.10
C ASN A 425 18.22 -0.55 7.50
N LEU A 426 17.52 0.55 7.25
CA LEU A 426 16.23 0.55 6.55
C LEU A 426 16.36 -0.03 5.15
N LEU A 427 17.32 0.42 4.35
CA LEU A 427 17.52 -0.03 2.97
C LEU A 427 17.80 -1.53 2.91
N THR A 428 18.69 -2.01 3.78
CA THR A 428 18.99 -3.45 3.93
C THR A 428 17.71 -4.22 4.27
N PHE A 429 16.96 -3.74 5.26
CA PHE A 429 15.69 -4.35 5.66
C PHE A 429 14.66 -4.40 4.51
N VAL A 430 14.48 -3.31 3.75
CA VAL A 430 13.52 -3.29 2.64
C VAL A 430 13.94 -4.25 1.54
N LYS A 431 15.25 -4.32 1.21
CA LYS A 431 15.78 -5.28 0.24
C LYS A 431 15.51 -6.73 0.69
N GLU A 432 15.79 -7.06 1.95
CA GLU A 432 15.51 -8.39 2.52
C GLU A 432 14.01 -8.72 2.48
N LYS A 433 13.17 -7.80 2.96
CA LYS A 433 11.70 -7.95 2.95
C LYS A 433 11.20 -8.23 1.53
N TYR A 434 11.65 -7.42 0.58
CA TYR A 434 11.25 -7.56 -0.82
C TYR A 434 11.61 -8.95 -1.37
N HIS A 435 12.79 -9.48 -1.05
CA HIS A 435 13.16 -10.84 -1.44
C HIS A 435 12.26 -11.91 -0.82
N GLU A 436 11.81 -11.77 0.42
CA GLU A 436 10.83 -12.68 1.03
C GLU A 436 9.47 -12.59 0.33
N ASP A 437 9.01 -11.37 0.01
CA ASP A 437 7.77 -11.16 -0.75
C ASP A 437 7.84 -11.81 -2.14
N LEU A 438 9.00 -11.75 -2.80
CA LEU A 438 9.25 -12.47 -4.06
C LEU A 438 9.23 -14.00 -3.89
N LYS A 439 9.75 -14.55 -2.79
CA LYS A 439 9.71 -16.00 -2.57
C LYS A 439 8.28 -16.52 -2.51
N ILE A 440 7.35 -15.75 -1.94
CA ILE A 440 5.92 -16.10 -1.94
C ILE A 440 5.40 -16.24 -3.38
N LEU A 441 5.78 -15.31 -4.27
CA LEU A 441 5.42 -15.36 -5.68
C LEU A 441 6.07 -16.56 -6.41
N ILE A 442 7.33 -16.88 -6.09
CA ILE A 442 8.06 -18.00 -6.71
C ILE A 442 7.54 -19.36 -6.23
N ILE A 443 7.11 -19.50 -4.97
CA ILE A 443 6.48 -20.72 -4.45
C ILE A 443 5.24 -21.06 -5.28
N LEU A 444 4.45 -20.06 -5.67
CA LEU A 444 3.30 -20.24 -6.57
C LEU A 444 3.71 -20.73 -7.98
N GLU A 445 4.95 -20.45 -8.40
CA GLU A 445 5.48 -20.81 -9.72
C GLU A 445 6.24 -22.14 -9.76
N LYS A 446 6.99 -22.57 -8.73
CA LYS A 446 7.75 -23.84 -8.77
C LYS A 446 6.86 -25.07 -8.97
N GLU A 447 5.61 -25.03 -8.49
CA GLU A 447 4.60 -26.04 -8.80
C GLU A 447 4.25 -26.14 -10.31
N LYS A 448 4.69 -25.19 -11.15
CA LYS A 448 4.55 -25.23 -12.63
C LYS A 448 5.37 -26.38 -13.21
N ARG A 449 6.61 -26.54 -12.75
CA ARG A 449 7.61 -27.42 -13.37
C ARG A 449 7.60 -28.86 -12.87
N GLU A 450 7.11 -29.11 -11.66
CA GLU A 450 7.05 -30.47 -11.11
C GLU A 450 5.86 -31.28 -11.62
N LYS A 451 4.81 -30.63 -12.13
CA LYS A 451 3.60 -31.31 -12.65
C LYS A 451 3.48 -31.38 -14.17
N GLU A 452 4.31 -30.65 -14.93
CA GLU A 452 4.49 -30.89 -16.38
C GLU A 452 5.40 -32.10 -16.67
N LYS A 453 5.94 -32.73 -15.61
CA LYS A 453 6.77 -33.94 -15.67
C LYS A 453 6.06 -35.22 -15.21
N VAL A 454 4.76 -35.16 -14.93
CA VAL A 454 3.89 -36.30 -14.61
C VAL A 454 2.77 -36.31 -15.65
#